data_AF-A0A9E7KGN4-F1
#
_entry.id   AF-A0A9E7KGN4-F1
#
_cell.length_a   1.000
_cell.length_b   1.000
_cell.length_c   1.000
_cell.angle_alpha   90.00
_cell.angle_beta   90.00
_cell.angle_gamma   90.00
#
_symmetry.space_group_name_H-M   'P 1'
#
loop_
_entity.id
_entity.type
_entity.pdbx_description
1 polymer ?
#
loop_
_entity_poly.entity_id
_entity_poly.type
_entity_poly.pdbx_seq_one_letter_code
_entity_poly.pdbx_strand_id
1 'polypeptide(L)'
;RQRVTLGFTDHLSDRFPLSCSRSPPSPSSLIVLLSDWGARDRLMAHSAAACFLPLLFTALFLLSSCSFGSGIPTRYDGFYYSGEVGDWKDVIVVDAFLDPLCPDSRDAWPPLKQVVRLYSPRLVVIVHPFPLPYHNNAFVACRALHIANKLNASSTFPLLELFFKYQERYYNGPTKSMSRSAIIDDMAKLANGAYGCTRGVAGAPFFFVNGFLLPDAGSALDLETWKSIIGPLLKNQREQVIKF
;
A
#
# COMPACT_ATOMS: atom_id res chain seq x y z
N ARG A 1 -22.76 -24.13 21.00
CA ARG A 1 -22.68 -24.43 19.55
C ARG A 1 -23.99 -25.12 19.15
N GLN A 2 -25.07 -24.36 18.95
CA GLN A 2 -26.34 -24.87 18.44
C GLN A 2 -26.25 -24.96 16.90
N ARG A 3 -26.70 -26.08 16.36
CA ARG A 3 -26.66 -26.45 14.95
C ARG A 3 -28.09 -26.31 14.42
N VAL A 4 -28.29 -25.41 13.46
CA VAL A 4 -29.56 -25.27 12.73
C VAL A 4 -29.38 -25.93 11.36
N THR A 5 -30.13 -27.00 11.13
CA THR A 5 -30.28 -27.68 9.84
C THR A 5 -31.54 -27.15 9.16
N LEU A 6 -31.38 -26.57 7.97
CA LEU A 6 -32.46 -26.30 7.02
C LEU A 6 -32.49 -27.43 6.00
N GLY A 7 -33.62 -28.11 5.90
CA GLY A 7 -33.92 -29.06 4.83
C GLY A 7 -34.70 -28.37 3.72
N PHE A 8 -34.45 -28.78 2.48
CA PHE A 8 -35.41 -28.71 1.38
C PHE A 8 -35.18 -29.94 0.49
N THR A 9 -36.28 -30.64 0.20
CA THR A 9 -36.38 -31.91 -0.50
C THR A 9 -36.57 -31.70 -2.00
N ASP A 10 -35.72 -32.31 -2.83
CA ASP A 10 -35.94 -32.48 -4.26
C ASP A 10 -36.26 -33.95 -4.56
N HIS A 11 -37.41 -34.20 -5.16
CA HIS A 11 -37.76 -35.51 -5.71
C HIS A 11 -38.67 -35.27 -6.90
N LEU A 12 -38.23 -35.63 -8.12
CA LEU A 12 -39.06 -36.07 -9.23
C LEU A 12 -38.16 -36.47 -10.41
N SER A 13 -38.04 -37.78 -10.63
CA SER A 13 -37.45 -38.40 -11.81
C SER A 13 -38.49 -39.27 -12.50
N ASP A 14 -38.60 -39.06 -13.81
CA ASP A 14 -38.92 -39.99 -14.89
C ASP A 14 -40.26 -40.74 -14.92
N ARG A 15 -41.03 -40.48 -15.99
CA ARG A 15 -41.60 -41.53 -16.88
C ARG A 15 -42.27 -40.94 -18.13
N PHE A 16 -41.75 -41.27 -19.31
CA PHE A 16 -42.47 -41.24 -20.60
C PHE A 16 -42.06 -42.46 -21.44
N PRO A 17 -43.02 -43.18 -22.06
CA PRO A 17 -42.75 -43.95 -23.25
C PRO A 17 -43.60 -43.52 -24.46
N LEU A 18 -42.89 -43.34 -25.57
CA LEU A 18 -43.17 -43.63 -26.98
C LEU A 18 -44.61 -43.92 -27.47
N SER A 19 -44.98 -43.27 -28.59
CA SER A 19 -45.73 -43.94 -29.67
C SER A 19 -45.42 -43.30 -31.04
N CYS A 20 -45.26 -44.14 -32.06
CA CYS A 20 -45.00 -43.83 -33.48
C CYS A 20 -46.28 -43.93 -34.32
N SER A 21 -46.42 -43.13 -35.37
CA SER A 21 -47.07 -43.56 -36.63
C SER A 21 -46.71 -42.63 -37.81
N ARG A 22 -46.35 -43.24 -38.95
CA ARG A 22 -46.05 -42.62 -40.25
C ARG A 22 -47.28 -42.60 -41.17
N SER A 23 -47.32 -41.66 -42.12
CA SER A 23 -47.86 -41.87 -43.48
C SER A 23 -47.29 -40.85 -44.50
N PRO A 24 -47.19 -41.18 -45.82
CA PRO A 24 -46.36 -40.48 -46.81
C PRO A 24 -47.20 -39.87 -48.00
N PRO A 25 -46.65 -39.61 -49.22
CA PRO A 25 -46.33 -38.29 -49.76
C PRO A 25 -47.16 -37.88 -51.01
N SER A 26 -46.91 -36.70 -51.58
CA SER A 26 -47.31 -36.35 -52.97
C SER A 26 -46.52 -35.16 -53.54
N PRO A 27 -46.35 -35.04 -54.88
CA PRO A 27 -45.08 -34.71 -55.53
C PRO A 27 -45.09 -33.43 -56.39
N SER A 28 -43.90 -33.12 -56.96
CA SER A 28 -43.59 -32.24 -58.13
C SER A 28 -42.92 -30.91 -57.75
N SER A 29 -41.92 -30.37 -58.46
CA SER A 29 -40.93 -30.84 -59.42
C SER A 29 -40.11 -29.61 -59.82
N LEU A 30 -38.79 -29.77 -59.88
CA LEU A 30 -37.81 -29.00 -60.66
C LEU A 30 -37.52 -27.50 -60.32
N ILE A 31 -36.28 -27.13 -60.66
CA ILE A 31 -35.66 -25.79 -60.69
C ILE A 31 -35.14 -25.41 -59.27
N VAL A 32 -33.85 -25.33 -58.96
CA VAL A 32 -32.75 -24.59 -59.60
C VAL A 32 -31.40 -25.18 -59.14
N LEU A 33 -30.61 -25.69 -60.08
CA LEU A 33 -29.21 -26.10 -59.90
C LEU A 33 -28.27 -24.87 -60.06
N LEU A 34 -28.50 -23.78 -59.32
CA LEU A 34 -27.71 -22.53 -59.42
C LEU A 34 -27.65 -21.76 -58.08
N SER A 35 -27.17 -22.39 -57.00
CA SER A 35 -26.85 -21.64 -55.77
C SER A 35 -25.50 -21.99 -55.13
N ASP A 36 -24.74 -22.93 -55.71
CA ASP A 36 -23.53 -23.44 -55.05
C ASP A 36 -22.25 -22.63 -55.29
N TRP A 37 -22.35 -21.45 -55.92
CA TRP A 37 -21.19 -20.55 -56.08
C TRP A 37 -21.12 -19.41 -55.05
N GLY A 38 -22.20 -19.12 -54.30
CA GLY A 38 -22.23 -18.04 -53.30
C GLY A 38 -22.09 -18.48 -51.84
N ALA A 39 -22.05 -19.79 -51.57
CA ALA A 39 -21.97 -20.35 -50.22
C ALA A 39 -20.52 -20.61 -49.75
N ARG A 40 -19.57 -20.79 -50.67
CA ARG A 40 -18.16 -21.02 -50.35
C ARG A 40 -17.46 -19.75 -49.83
N ASP A 41 -17.80 -18.58 -50.35
CA ASP A 41 -17.18 -17.31 -49.93
C ASP A 41 -17.63 -16.83 -48.55
N ARG A 42 -18.87 -17.17 -48.16
CA ARG A 42 -19.42 -16.81 -46.84
C ARG A 42 -18.96 -17.72 -45.70
N LEU A 43 -18.54 -18.94 -46.00
CA LEU A 43 -18.00 -19.87 -45.01
C LEU A 43 -16.54 -19.53 -44.64
N MET A 44 -15.76 -19.02 -45.59
CA MET A 44 -14.36 -18.62 -45.36
C MET A 44 -14.25 -17.29 -44.57
N ALA A 45 -15.21 -16.38 -44.72
CA ALA A 45 -15.21 -15.10 -44.00
C ALA A 45 -15.48 -15.24 -42.49
N HIS A 46 -16.37 -16.15 -42.07
CA HIS A 46 -16.63 -16.42 -40.65
C HIS A 46 -15.51 -17.24 -39.98
N SER A 47 -14.79 -18.06 -40.76
CA SER A 47 -13.66 -18.84 -40.28
C SER A 47 -12.43 -17.98 -39.99
N ALA A 48 -12.18 -16.96 -40.82
CA ALA A 48 -11.07 -16.04 -40.61
C ALA A 48 -11.28 -15.16 -39.35
N ALA A 49 -12.48 -14.60 -39.16
CA ALA A 49 -12.81 -13.74 -38.01
C ALA A 49 -12.74 -14.48 -36.66
N ALA A 50 -13.12 -15.76 -36.62
CA ALA A 50 -13.07 -16.60 -35.42
C ALA A 50 -11.63 -16.92 -34.96
N CYS A 51 -10.65 -16.85 -35.86
CA CYS A 51 -9.23 -17.06 -35.54
C CYS A 51 -8.54 -15.78 -35.04
N PHE A 52 -9.01 -14.59 -35.42
CA PHE A 52 -8.39 -13.32 -35.01
C PHE A 52 -8.69 -12.93 -33.56
N LEU A 53 -9.86 -13.29 -33.03
CA LEU A 53 -10.21 -13.02 -31.63
C LEU A 53 -9.31 -13.71 -30.60
N PRO A 54 -9.05 -15.04 -30.69
CA PRO A 54 -8.14 -15.71 -29.77
C PRO A 54 -6.69 -15.24 -29.97
N LEU A 55 -6.28 -14.94 -31.21
CA LEU A 55 -4.95 -14.38 -31.51
C LEU A 55 -4.76 -13.00 -30.87
N LEU A 56 -5.77 -12.13 -30.95
CA LEU A 56 -5.77 -10.82 -30.29
C LEU A 56 -5.78 -10.95 -28.77
N PHE A 57 -6.56 -11.88 -28.21
CA PHE A 57 -6.56 -12.16 -26.77
C PHE A 57 -5.20 -12.69 -26.30
N THR A 58 -4.55 -13.60 -27.05
CA THR A 58 -3.19 -14.07 -26.74
C THR A 58 -2.15 -12.98 -26.89
N ALA A 59 -2.26 -12.11 -27.91
CA ALA A 59 -1.36 -10.97 -28.08
C ALA A 59 -1.51 -9.95 -26.93
N LEU A 60 -2.75 -9.66 -26.51
CA LEU A 60 -3.04 -8.83 -25.34
C LEU A 60 -2.55 -9.48 -24.04
N PHE A 61 -2.66 -10.80 -23.90
CA PHE A 61 -2.17 -11.52 -22.72
C PHE A 61 -0.63 -11.50 -22.65
N LEU A 62 0.05 -11.67 -23.79
CA LEU A 62 1.52 -11.58 -23.90
C LEU A 62 2.02 -10.15 -23.64
N LEU A 63 1.33 -9.13 -24.15
CA LEU A 63 1.60 -7.71 -23.87
C LEU A 63 1.27 -7.32 -22.41
N SER A 64 0.33 -8.01 -21.77
CA SER A 64 -0.04 -7.87 -20.36
C SER A 64 0.81 -8.76 -19.43
N SER A 65 1.95 -9.27 -19.90
CA SER A 65 3.01 -9.77 -19.03
C SER A 65 3.64 -8.59 -18.29
N CYS A 66 2.86 -7.96 -17.41
CA CYS A 66 3.39 -7.10 -16.36
C CYS A 66 4.46 -7.90 -15.63
N SER A 67 5.62 -7.31 -15.40
CA SER A 67 6.66 -7.87 -14.55
C SER A 67 6.10 -8.11 -13.15
N PHE A 68 5.48 -9.28 -12.93
CA PHE A 68 5.03 -9.73 -11.62
C PHE A 68 6.24 -10.30 -10.89
N GLY A 69 7.08 -9.40 -10.44
CA GLY A 69 8.18 -9.65 -9.54
C GLY A 69 8.52 -8.35 -8.86
N SER A 70 8.24 -8.23 -7.57
CA SER A 70 8.86 -7.17 -6.77
C SER A 70 10.38 -7.36 -6.92
N GLY A 71 11.06 -6.40 -7.53
CA GLY A 71 12.52 -6.44 -7.63
C GLY A 71 13.13 -6.68 -6.24
N ILE A 72 14.22 -7.44 -6.19
CA ILE A 72 14.92 -7.73 -4.93
C ILE A 72 15.19 -6.39 -4.21
N PRO A 73 14.72 -6.21 -2.97
CA PRO A 73 14.95 -4.97 -2.24
C PRO A 73 16.45 -4.66 -2.14
N THR A 74 16.83 -3.40 -2.36
CA THR A 74 18.22 -2.96 -2.25
C THR A 74 18.71 -2.87 -0.80
N ARG A 75 17.80 -3.03 0.16
CA ARG A 75 18.05 -2.94 1.60
C ARG A 75 17.20 -3.96 2.33
N TYR A 76 17.68 -4.41 3.48
CA TYR A 76 16.89 -5.21 4.40
C TYR A 76 15.69 -4.38 4.90
N ASP A 77 14.51 -4.98 4.90
CA ASP A 77 13.24 -4.31 5.24
C ASP A 77 13.17 -3.92 6.72
N GLY A 78 12.32 -2.97 7.07
CA GLY A 78 12.10 -2.54 8.45
C GLY A 78 12.91 -1.30 8.87
N PHE A 79 12.71 -0.90 10.13
CA PHE A 79 13.26 0.33 10.68
C PHE A 79 14.41 0.03 11.65
N TYR A 80 15.57 0.62 11.39
CA TYR A 80 16.78 0.38 12.16
C TYR A 80 16.76 1.18 13.47
N TYR A 81 16.80 0.47 14.60
CA TYR A 81 17.04 1.04 15.91
C TYR A 81 18.41 0.60 16.42
N SER A 82 19.38 1.50 16.36
CA SER A 82 20.76 1.28 16.80
C SER A 82 21.31 2.49 17.55
N GLY A 83 22.36 2.26 18.34
CA GLY A 83 23.32 3.31 18.69
C GLY A 83 24.29 3.54 17.53
N GLU A 84 25.59 3.50 17.84
CA GLU A 84 26.64 3.44 16.82
C GLU A 84 26.60 2.08 16.12
N VAL A 85 26.86 2.06 14.81
CA VAL A 85 26.86 0.82 14.02
C VAL A 85 28.30 0.45 13.69
N GLY A 86 28.70 -0.75 14.10
CA GLY A 86 30.03 -1.31 13.84
C GLY A 86 30.12 -1.95 12.45
N ASP A 87 31.14 -2.76 12.21
CA ASP A 87 31.19 -3.58 10.99
C ASP A 87 30.01 -4.57 10.98
N TRP A 88 29.16 -4.48 9.97
CA TRP A 88 27.98 -5.32 9.77
C TRP A 88 28.27 -6.82 9.81
N LYS A 89 29.52 -7.26 9.58
CA LYS A 89 29.91 -8.67 9.68
C LYS A 89 29.83 -9.22 11.10
N ASP A 90 29.98 -8.36 12.11
CA ASP A 90 30.03 -8.75 13.53
C ASP A 90 28.79 -8.30 14.32
N VAL A 91 27.77 -7.77 13.62
CA VAL A 91 26.54 -7.27 14.22
C VAL A 91 25.52 -8.39 14.38
N ILE A 92 24.99 -8.52 15.60
CA ILE A 92 23.82 -9.33 15.91
C ILE A 92 22.56 -8.55 15.53
N VAL A 93 21.73 -9.13 14.68
CA VAL A 93 20.46 -8.54 14.24
C VAL A 93 19.31 -9.15 15.03
N VAL A 94 18.48 -8.30 15.63
CA VAL A 94 17.23 -8.70 16.29
C VAL A 94 16.05 -8.15 15.49
N ASP A 95 15.32 -9.02 14.81
CA ASP A 95 14.06 -8.66 14.15
C ASP A 95 12.92 -8.59 15.17
N ALA A 96 12.28 -7.44 15.28
CA ALA A 96 11.17 -7.19 16.18
C ALA A 96 9.91 -6.82 15.39
N PHE A 97 8.94 -7.74 15.32
CA PHE A 97 7.64 -7.49 14.71
C PHE A 97 6.72 -6.84 15.74
N LEU A 98 6.47 -5.54 15.60
CA LEU A 98 5.74 -4.75 16.59
C LEU A 98 4.42 -4.23 16.01
N ASP A 99 3.34 -4.43 16.75
CA ASP A 99 2.07 -3.75 16.52
C ASP A 99 1.99 -2.52 17.44
N PRO A 100 1.89 -1.29 16.91
CA PRO A 100 1.79 -0.08 17.73
C PRO A 100 0.61 -0.08 18.72
N LEU A 101 -0.41 -0.91 18.48
CA LEU A 101 -1.60 -1.01 19.31
C LEU A 101 -1.62 -2.23 20.26
N CYS A 102 -0.58 -3.07 20.22
CA CYS A 102 -0.45 -4.21 21.11
C CYS A 102 0.24 -3.82 22.43
N PRO A 103 -0.36 -4.12 23.60
CA PRO A 103 0.28 -3.90 24.90
C PRO A 103 1.62 -4.64 25.06
N ASP A 104 1.73 -5.89 24.59
CA ASP A 104 2.99 -6.64 24.69
C ASP A 104 4.10 -6.03 23.83
N SER A 105 3.75 -5.50 22.64
CA SER A 105 4.71 -4.76 21.79
C SER A 105 5.20 -3.48 22.47
N ARG A 106 4.29 -2.75 23.15
CA ARG A 106 4.64 -1.59 23.97
C ARG A 106 5.60 -1.96 25.09
N ASP A 107 5.29 -3.02 25.83
CA ASP A 107 6.04 -3.42 27.02
C ASP A 107 7.40 -4.06 26.67
N ALA A 108 7.51 -4.67 25.48
CA ALA A 108 8.78 -5.15 24.92
C ALA A 108 9.72 -4.01 24.49
N TRP A 109 9.21 -2.80 24.23
CA TRP A 109 10.02 -1.72 23.67
C TRP A 109 11.09 -1.17 24.63
N PRO A 110 10.80 -0.82 25.91
CA PRO A 110 11.83 -0.36 26.85
C PRO A 110 13.02 -1.31 27.04
N PRO A 111 12.85 -2.63 27.28
CA PRO A 111 13.99 -3.54 27.41
C PRO A 111 14.76 -3.70 26.08
N LEU A 112 14.10 -3.73 24.92
CA LEU A 112 14.79 -3.73 23.63
C LEU A 112 15.71 -2.51 23.48
N LYS A 113 15.23 -1.32 23.87
CA LYS A 113 16.07 -0.11 23.87
C LYS A 113 17.28 -0.22 24.81
N GLN A 114 17.12 -0.88 25.95
CA GLN A 114 18.23 -1.12 26.89
C GLN A 114 19.27 -2.09 26.31
N VAL A 115 18.82 -3.18 25.69
CA VAL A 115 19.70 -4.17 25.03
C VAL A 115 20.55 -3.50 23.94
N VAL A 116 19.96 -2.65 23.09
CA VAL A 116 20.73 -1.90 22.09
C VAL A 116 21.79 -1.01 22.73
N ARG A 117 21.47 -0.30 23.82
CA ARG A 117 22.47 0.53 24.53
C ARG A 117 23.60 -0.30 25.14
N LEU A 118 23.29 -1.46 25.71
CA LEU A 118 24.27 -2.31 26.39
C LEU A 118 25.23 -3.00 25.42
N TYR A 119 24.75 -3.36 24.22
CA TYR A 119 25.51 -4.15 23.26
C TYR A 119 25.93 -3.37 22.00
N SER A 120 25.66 -2.07 21.92
CA SER A 120 26.21 -1.20 20.87
C SER A 120 27.74 -1.24 20.87
N PRO A 121 28.42 -1.33 19.71
CA PRO A 121 27.88 -1.27 18.34
C PRO A 121 27.62 -2.67 17.71
N ARG A 122 27.59 -3.74 18.52
CA ARG A 122 27.51 -5.14 18.08
C ARG A 122 26.09 -5.68 17.96
N LEU A 123 25.07 -4.88 18.24
CA LEU A 123 23.67 -5.30 18.17
C LEU A 123 22.82 -4.20 17.56
N VAL A 124 21.96 -4.59 16.62
CA VAL A 124 20.92 -3.74 16.03
C VAL A 124 19.57 -4.40 16.19
N VAL A 125 18.54 -3.59 16.44
CA VAL A 125 17.15 -4.04 16.37
C VAL A 125 16.56 -3.51 15.06
N ILE A 126 15.96 -4.39 14.28
CA ILE A 126 15.19 -4.03 13.09
C ILE A 126 13.72 -4.21 13.42
N VAL A 127 12.98 -3.09 13.44
CA VAL A 127 11.56 -3.09 13.78
C VAL A 127 10.72 -3.20 12.51
N HIS A 128 9.87 -4.23 12.46
CA HIS A 128 8.91 -4.49 11.39
C HIS A 128 7.51 -4.16 11.88
N PRO A 129 6.82 -3.14 11.32
CA PRO A 129 5.43 -2.88 11.66
C PRO A 129 4.55 -4.06 11.28
N PHE A 130 3.90 -4.68 12.28
CA PHE A 130 3.14 -5.91 12.09
C PHE A 130 1.71 -5.73 12.61
N PRO A 131 0.73 -5.44 11.75
CA PRO A 131 -0.63 -5.18 12.20
C PRO A 131 -1.34 -6.48 12.55
N LEU A 132 -1.66 -6.68 13.84
CA LEU A 132 -2.40 -7.86 14.26
C LEU A 132 -3.86 -7.77 13.77
N PRO A 133 -4.43 -8.85 13.21
CA PRO A 133 -5.73 -8.81 12.54
C PRO A 133 -6.92 -8.54 13.49
N TYR A 134 -6.70 -8.68 14.79
CA TYR A 134 -7.69 -8.41 15.84
C TYR A 134 -7.56 -7.03 16.46
N HIS A 135 -6.65 -6.16 15.99
CA HIS A 135 -6.61 -4.74 16.35
C HIS A 135 -7.15 -3.90 15.20
N ASN A 136 -8.34 -3.32 15.37
CA ASN A 136 -9.11 -2.66 14.30
C ASN A 136 -8.33 -1.55 13.58
N ASN A 137 -7.42 -0.89 14.29
CA ASN A 137 -6.68 0.26 13.80
C ASN A 137 -5.18 -0.01 13.59
N ALA A 138 -4.71 -1.25 13.80
CA ALA A 138 -3.28 -1.57 13.74
C ALA A 138 -2.69 -1.33 12.35
N PHE A 139 -3.41 -1.71 11.29
CA PHE A 139 -2.98 -1.44 9.91
C PHE A 139 -2.76 0.06 9.66
N VAL A 140 -3.64 0.92 10.18
CA VAL A 140 -3.53 2.37 10.01
C VAL A 140 -2.33 2.92 10.79
N ALA A 141 -2.12 2.45 12.02
CA ALA A 141 -0.97 2.84 12.84
C ALA A 141 0.37 2.40 12.21
N CYS A 142 0.48 1.14 11.75
CA CYS A 142 1.65 0.65 11.03
C CYS A 142 1.92 1.45 9.75
N ARG A 143 0.88 1.75 8.97
CA ARG A 143 1.00 2.59 7.77
C ARG A 143 1.51 3.99 8.10
N ALA A 144 1.07 4.59 9.21
CA ALA A 144 1.56 5.89 9.65
C ALA A 144 3.07 5.86 9.95
N LEU A 145 3.60 4.78 10.53
CA LEU A 145 5.05 4.62 10.74
C LEU A 145 5.83 4.55 9.43
N HIS A 146 5.36 3.81 8.42
CA HIS A 146 6.01 3.79 7.10
C HIS A 146 6.02 5.17 6.44
N ILE A 147 4.93 5.92 6.56
CA ILE A 147 4.85 7.29 6.04
C ILE A 147 5.85 8.19 6.78
N ALA A 148 5.88 8.15 8.10
CA ALA A 148 6.82 8.91 8.92
C ALA A 148 8.27 8.60 8.52
N ASN A 149 8.62 7.31 8.40
CA ASN A 149 9.95 6.86 7.98
C ASN A 149 10.34 7.38 6.59
N LYS A 150 9.39 7.37 5.64
CA LYS A 150 9.60 7.88 4.28
C LYS A 150 9.84 9.39 4.24
N LEU A 151 9.19 10.15 5.12
CA LEU A 151 9.40 11.60 5.24
C LEU A 151 10.70 11.93 5.97
N ASN A 152 10.97 11.22 7.06
CA ASN A 152 12.18 11.33 7.87
C ASN A 152 12.32 10.10 8.77
N ALA A 153 13.34 9.27 8.54
CA ALA A 153 13.60 8.06 9.31
C ALA A 153 13.70 8.31 10.83
N SER A 154 14.19 9.49 11.25
CA SER A 154 14.30 9.87 12.66
C SER A 154 12.94 10.10 13.36
N SER A 155 11.84 10.20 12.60
CA SER A 155 10.50 10.42 13.15
C SER A 155 9.74 9.12 13.48
N THR A 156 10.23 7.98 13.00
CA THR A 156 9.58 6.67 13.13
C THR A 156 9.40 6.25 14.58
N PHE A 157 10.49 6.20 15.36
CA PHE A 157 10.42 5.76 16.76
C PHE A 157 9.74 6.77 17.69
N PRO A 158 9.91 8.10 17.54
CA PRO A 158 9.06 9.07 18.23
C PRO A 158 7.57 8.84 17.98
N LEU A 159 7.16 8.55 16.74
CA LEU A 159 5.76 8.25 16.45
C LEU A 159 5.30 6.89 17.03
N LEU A 160 6.14 5.85 16.96
CA LEU A 160 5.87 4.56 17.60
C LEU A 160 5.64 4.72 19.11
N GLU A 161 6.50 5.50 19.78
CA GLU A 161 6.38 5.78 21.20
C GLU A 161 5.13 6.60 21.54
N LEU A 162 4.68 7.49 20.65
CA LEU A 162 3.40 8.18 20.83
C LEU A 162 2.20 7.24 20.67
N PHE A 163 2.23 6.30 19.73
CA PHE A 163 1.19 5.27 19.63
C PHE A 163 1.16 4.40 20.89
N PHE A 164 2.31 3.98 21.39
CA PHE A 164 2.42 3.27 22.66
C PHE A 164 1.91 4.09 23.85
N LYS A 165 2.22 5.38 23.91
CA LYS A 165 1.76 6.28 24.97
C LYS A 165 0.25 6.48 24.97
N TYR A 166 -0.36 6.66 23.80
CA TYR A 166 -1.80 6.90 23.65
C TYR A 166 -2.56 5.66 23.15
N GLN A 167 -2.00 4.48 23.37
CA GLN A 167 -2.45 3.20 22.81
C GLN A 167 -3.94 2.92 23.08
N GLU A 168 -4.39 3.16 24.31
CA GLU A 168 -5.77 2.91 24.73
C GLU A 168 -6.78 3.67 23.86
N ARG A 169 -6.45 4.90 23.43
CA ARG A 169 -7.32 5.74 22.59
C ARG A 169 -7.69 5.07 21.26
N TYR A 170 -6.78 4.27 20.72
CA TYR A 170 -6.93 3.64 19.41
C TYR A 170 -7.26 2.14 19.49
N TYR A 171 -7.39 1.60 20.71
CA TYR A 171 -7.75 0.21 20.91
C TYR A 171 -9.21 -0.05 20.51
N ASN A 172 -9.58 -1.32 20.37
CA ASN A 172 -10.86 -1.72 19.80
C ASN A 172 -12.08 -1.15 20.52
N GLY A 173 -12.05 -1.16 21.86
CA GLY A 173 -13.17 -0.69 22.68
C GLY A 173 -13.46 0.80 22.46
N PRO A 174 -12.52 1.71 22.73
CA PRO A 174 -12.72 3.16 22.61
C PRO A 174 -13.09 3.63 21.20
N THR A 175 -12.63 2.92 20.16
CA THR A 175 -12.90 3.30 18.77
C THR A 175 -14.18 2.68 18.18
N LYS A 176 -14.90 1.84 18.93
CA LYS A 176 -16.05 1.06 18.44
C LYS A 176 -17.17 1.91 17.82
N SER A 177 -17.42 3.10 18.34
CA SER A 177 -18.47 4.02 17.86
C SER A 177 -17.93 5.21 17.07
N MET A 178 -16.62 5.24 16.77
CA MET A 178 -16.00 6.32 16.01
C MET A 178 -16.05 6.03 14.51
N SER A 179 -16.14 7.07 13.69
CA SER A 179 -15.94 6.90 12.25
C SER A 179 -14.48 6.61 11.93
N ARG A 180 -14.24 5.85 10.85
CA ARG A 180 -12.88 5.58 10.38
C ARG A 180 -12.11 6.87 10.05
N SER A 181 -12.79 7.88 9.50
CA SER A 181 -12.18 9.18 9.22
C SER A 181 -11.74 9.89 10.48
N ALA A 182 -12.55 9.92 11.54
CA ALA A 182 -12.19 10.57 12.79
C ALA A 182 -10.96 9.92 13.45
N ILE A 183 -10.87 8.59 13.40
CA ILE A 183 -9.70 7.86 13.91
C ILE A 183 -8.45 8.20 13.10
N ILE A 184 -8.54 8.16 11.76
CA ILE A 184 -7.43 8.47 10.87
C ILE A 184 -6.97 9.93 11.05
N ASP A 185 -7.89 10.87 11.12
CA ASP A 185 -7.58 12.30 11.31
C ASP A 185 -6.86 12.53 12.64
N ASP A 186 -7.27 11.84 13.69
CA ASP A 186 -6.63 11.97 14.99
C ASP A 186 -5.24 11.32 15.03
N MET A 187 -5.07 10.14 14.45
CA MET A 187 -3.75 9.53 14.26
C MET A 187 -2.84 10.42 13.39
N ALA A 188 -3.39 11.07 12.37
CA ALA A 188 -2.66 12.01 11.52
C ALA A 188 -2.22 13.26 12.29
N LYS A 189 -3.06 13.80 13.19
CA LYS A 189 -2.68 14.90 14.09
C LYS A 189 -1.53 14.49 15.01
N LEU A 190 -1.59 13.29 15.57
CA LEU A 190 -0.52 12.75 16.42
C LEU A 190 0.79 12.62 15.65
N ALA A 191 0.74 12.04 14.44
CA ALA A 191 1.90 11.89 13.55
C ALA A 191 2.46 13.25 13.09
N ASN A 192 1.59 14.20 12.75
CA ASN A 192 1.98 15.54 12.35
C ASN A 192 2.66 16.30 13.49
N GLY A 193 2.16 16.16 14.73
CA GLY A 193 2.81 16.72 15.92
C GLY A 193 4.21 16.13 16.13
N ALA A 194 4.34 14.80 16.03
CA ALA A 194 5.62 14.12 16.16
C ALA A 194 6.65 14.63 15.14
N TYR A 195 6.26 14.67 13.86
CA TYR A 195 7.12 15.13 12.78
C TYR A 195 7.42 16.63 12.87
N GLY A 196 6.40 17.45 13.13
CA GLY A 196 6.53 18.89 13.30
C GLY A 196 7.54 19.26 14.38
N CYS A 197 7.46 18.61 15.55
CA CYS A 197 8.42 18.79 16.63
C CYS A 197 9.88 18.49 16.21
N THR A 198 10.12 17.45 15.39
CA THR A 198 11.48 17.18 14.87
C THR A 198 12.04 18.28 13.96
N ARG A 199 11.17 19.15 13.45
CA ARG A 199 11.51 20.29 12.59
C ARG A 199 11.36 21.63 13.30
N GLY A 200 10.94 21.67 14.57
CA GLY A 200 10.57 22.92 15.25
C GLY A 200 9.34 23.61 14.65
N VAL A 201 8.47 22.86 13.96
CA VAL A 201 7.25 23.35 13.30
C VAL A 201 6.03 23.00 14.16
N ALA A 202 5.27 24.02 14.56
CA ALA A 202 4.04 23.86 15.36
C ALA A 202 2.78 24.32 14.60
N GLY A 203 2.92 24.83 13.38
CA GLY A 203 1.83 25.37 12.58
C GLY A 203 2.26 25.66 11.15
N ALA A 204 1.44 26.40 10.41
CA ALA A 204 1.73 26.80 9.05
C ALA A 204 1.28 28.25 8.81
N PRO A 205 2.00 29.04 7.99
CA PRO A 205 3.22 28.66 7.26
C PRO A 205 4.50 28.75 8.11
N PHE A 206 5.42 27.78 7.94
CA PHE A 206 6.80 27.83 8.45
C PHE A 206 7.72 27.60 7.25
N PHE A 207 8.73 28.45 7.09
CA PHE A 207 9.62 28.43 5.93
C PHE A 207 11.04 28.08 6.35
N PHE A 208 11.69 27.25 5.52
CA PHE A 208 13.10 26.90 5.68
C PHE A 208 13.86 27.28 4.43
N VAL A 209 15.06 27.82 4.58
CA VAL A 209 16.01 28.04 3.49
C VAL A 209 17.24 27.20 3.78
N ASN A 210 17.53 26.22 2.93
CA ASN A 210 18.65 25.28 3.08
C ASN A 210 18.70 24.57 4.45
N GLY A 211 17.54 24.24 5.01
CA GLY A 211 17.42 23.57 6.31
C GLY A 211 17.41 24.50 7.53
N PHE A 212 17.60 25.82 7.34
CA PHE A 212 17.49 26.80 8.42
C PHE A 212 16.08 27.39 8.47
N LEU A 213 15.46 27.33 9.66
CA LEU A 213 14.15 27.92 9.91
C LEU A 213 14.25 29.46 9.86
N LEU A 214 13.33 30.10 9.13
CA LEU A 214 13.25 31.55 9.08
C LEU A 214 12.60 32.13 10.36
N PRO A 215 13.01 33.33 10.82
CA PRO A 215 12.56 33.92 12.09
C PRO A 215 11.08 34.27 12.12
N ASP A 216 10.46 34.60 10.98
CA ASP A 216 9.04 34.97 10.88
C ASP A 216 8.12 33.75 10.75
N ALA A 217 8.35 32.78 11.62
CA ALA A 217 7.61 31.55 11.65
C ALA A 217 6.13 31.79 11.99
N GLY A 218 5.21 31.28 11.16
CA GLY A 218 3.76 31.42 11.35
C GLY A 218 3.10 32.53 10.52
N SER A 219 3.86 33.33 9.77
CA SER A 219 3.33 34.42 8.95
C SER A 219 3.61 34.22 7.46
N ALA A 220 2.68 34.67 6.61
CA ALA A 220 2.92 34.72 5.18
C ALA A 220 4.05 35.72 4.86
N LEU A 221 4.97 35.34 3.98
CA LEU A 221 6.04 36.21 3.50
C LEU A 221 5.66 36.78 2.13
N ASP A 222 5.82 38.09 1.96
CA ASP A 222 5.58 38.75 0.68
C ASP A 222 6.77 38.62 -0.29
N LEU A 223 6.56 39.04 -1.54
CA LEU A 223 7.58 38.93 -2.58
C LEU A 223 8.85 39.70 -2.26
N GLU A 224 8.73 40.88 -1.65
CA GLU A 224 9.89 41.72 -1.33
C GLU A 224 10.73 41.10 -0.21
N THR A 225 10.09 40.48 0.80
CA THR A 225 10.77 39.69 1.83
C THR A 225 11.47 38.48 1.22
N TRP A 226 10.84 37.76 0.29
CA TRP A 226 11.51 36.65 -0.41
C TRP A 226 12.73 37.11 -1.22
N LYS A 227 12.62 38.24 -1.93
CA LYS A 227 13.75 38.83 -2.68
C LYS A 227 14.91 39.19 -1.75
N SER A 228 14.63 39.75 -0.57
CA SER A 228 15.67 40.14 0.38
C SER A 228 16.40 38.92 0.99
N ILE A 229 15.69 37.80 1.19
CA ILE A 229 16.27 36.55 1.71
C ILE A 229 17.08 35.82 0.65
N ILE A 230 16.54 35.66 -0.56
CA ILE A 230 17.15 34.83 -1.62
C ILE A 230 18.22 35.60 -2.42
N GLY A 231 18.02 36.89 -2.65
CA GLY A 231 18.90 37.73 -3.47
C GLY A 231 20.39 37.64 -3.08
N PRO A 232 20.76 37.78 -1.80
CA PRO A 232 22.15 37.64 -1.34
C PRO A 232 22.74 36.24 -1.56
N LEU A 233 21.95 35.18 -1.38
CA LEU A 233 22.42 33.79 -1.52
C LEU A 233 22.84 33.46 -2.96
N LEU A 234 22.18 34.08 -3.94
CA LEU A 234 22.49 33.90 -5.37
C LEU A 234 23.75 34.64 -5.81
N LYS A 235 24.10 35.78 -5.18
CA LYS A 235 25.33 36.51 -5.49
C LYS A 235 26.57 35.75 -5.03
N ASN A 236 26.51 35.20 -3.81
CA ASN A 236 27.61 34.42 -3.24
C ASN A 236 27.90 33.15 -4.05
N GLN A 237 26.89 32.53 -4.66
CA GLN A 237 27.07 31.38 -5.56
C GLN A 237 27.82 31.76 -6.84
N ARG A 238 27.51 32.91 -7.45
CA ARG A 238 28.17 33.36 -8.70
C ARG A 238 29.63 33.73 -8.47
N GLU A 239 29.96 34.31 -7.32
CA GLU A 239 31.36 34.64 -6.97
C GLU A 239 32.20 33.39 -6.65
N GLN A 240 31.60 32.30 -6.16
CA GLN A 240 32.32 31.03 -5.96
C GLN A 240 32.57 30.27 -7.27
N VAL A 241 31.68 30.38 -8.26
CA VAL A 241 31.86 29.74 -9.57
C VAL A 241 32.94 30.42 -10.42
N ILE A 242 33.22 31.70 -10.19
CA ILE A 242 34.21 32.48 -10.96
C ILE A 242 35.65 32.34 -10.39
N LYS A 243 35.84 31.62 -9.29
CA LYS A 243 37.15 31.44 -8.62
C LYS A 243 37.90 30.14 -8.95
N PHE A 244 37.59 29.48 -10.07
CA PHE A 244 38.31 28.30 -10.57
C PHE A 244 39.18 28.63 -11.79
#